data_AF-A0A022GRK9-F1
#
_entry.id   AF-A0A022GRK9-F1
#
_cell.length_a   1.000
_cell.length_b   1.000
_cell.length_c   1.000
_cell.angle_alpha   90.00
_cell.angle_beta   90.00
_cell.angle_gamma   90.00
#
_symmetry.space_group_name_H-M   'P 1'
#
loop_
_entity.id
_entity.type
_entity.pdbx_description
1 polymer ?
#
loop_
_entity_poly.entity_id
_entity_poly.type
_entity_poly.pdbx_seq_one_letter_code
_entity_poly.pdbx_strand_id
1 'polypeptide(L)'
;KAIGRFMPPVFPGEKADTLPELARKLGLPEAQFARTVQDYNAACRVGTFDHTALDDCHTDGLAPAKTHWARPLDQAPFYGYALRPGITFTYLGLKVNDRAQVHFGGKPSGNLFVAGEMMAGNVLGKGYTAGVGMSIGTAFGRIAGTQAALVAGINTGAVHAEA
;
A
#
# COMPACT_ATOMS: atom_id res chain seq x y z
N LYS A 1 0.51 14.23 18.69
CA LYS A 1 0.09 12.81 18.97
C LYS A 1 0.53 11.75 17.93
N ALA A 2 0.60 12.03 16.63
CA ALA A 2 0.90 11.01 15.59
C ALA A 2 2.39 10.85 15.23
N ILE A 3 3.18 11.93 15.37
CA ILE A 3 4.62 11.93 15.06
C ILE A 3 5.35 10.82 15.83
N GLY A 4 6.18 10.06 15.12
CA GLY A 4 6.92 8.91 15.66
C GLY A 4 6.17 7.58 15.63
N ARG A 5 4.91 7.55 15.15
CA ARG A 5 4.06 6.34 15.10
C ARG A 5 3.67 5.92 13.67
N PHE A 6 4.35 6.46 12.66
CA PHE A 6 4.14 6.13 11.25
C PHE A 6 5.45 6.30 10.47
N MET A 7 5.55 5.67 9.30
CA MET A 7 6.70 5.83 8.41
C MET A 7 6.86 7.29 7.98
N PRO A 8 8.07 7.87 8.03
CA PRO A 8 8.29 9.24 7.59
C PRO A 8 7.79 9.45 6.14
N PRO A 9 7.09 10.56 5.87
CA PRO A 9 6.62 10.85 4.53
C PRO A 9 7.81 11.19 3.64
N VAL A 10 7.74 10.79 2.37
CA VAL A 10 8.79 11.11 1.37
C VAL A 10 8.82 12.61 1.07
N PHE A 11 7.65 13.26 1.09
CA PHE A 11 7.52 14.69 0.83
C PHE A 11 7.21 15.47 2.12
N PRO A 12 7.72 16.70 2.26
CA PRO A 12 7.38 17.55 3.39
C PRO A 12 5.87 17.84 3.38
N GLY A 13 5.27 17.84 4.57
CA GLY A 13 3.91 18.31 4.78
C GLY A 13 3.91 19.74 5.30
N GLU A 14 2.77 20.41 5.17
CA GLU A 14 2.52 21.68 5.83
C GLU A 14 2.40 21.47 7.34
N LYS A 15 3.04 22.36 8.11
CA LYS A 15 3.01 22.37 9.58
C LYS A 15 2.49 23.71 10.07
N ALA A 16 1.60 23.71 11.05
CA ALA A 16 1.04 24.92 11.65
C ALA A 16 0.69 24.71 13.12
N ASP A 17 0.64 25.77 13.91
CA ASP A 17 0.28 25.67 15.33
C ASP A 17 -1.24 25.81 15.55
N THR A 18 -1.97 26.22 14.51
CA THR A 18 -3.43 26.34 14.53
C THR A 18 -4.08 25.74 13.27
N LEU A 19 -5.32 25.26 13.41
CA LEU A 19 -6.11 24.76 12.27
C LEU A 19 -6.37 25.82 11.19
N PRO A 20 -6.72 27.09 11.51
CA PRO A 20 -6.88 28.13 10.49
C PRO A 20 -5.59 28.41 9.71
N GLU A 21 -4.45 28.46 10.39
CA GLU A 21 -3.15 28.61 9.71
C GLU A 21 -2.83 27.42 8.81
N LEU A 22 -3.11 26.19 9.25
CA LEU A 22 -2.94 25.00 8.42
C LEU A 22 -3.82 25.06 7.17
N ALA A 23 -5.08 25.47 7.30
CA ALA A 23 -5.99 25.61 6.17
C ALA A 23 -5.46 26.58 5.12
N ARG A 24 -4.93 27.74 5.54
CA ARG A 24 -4.29 28.71 4.62
C ARG A 24 -3.09 28.12 3.91
N LYS A 25 -2.20 27.44 4.63
CA LYS A 25 -1.02 26.78 4.04
C LYS A 25 -1.40 25.72 3.00
N LEU A 26 -2.51 25.01 3.22
CA LEU A 26 -3.04 24.01 2.30
C LEU A 26 -3.92 24.61 1.17
N GLY A 27 -4.22 25.91 1.20
CA GLY A 27 -5.14 26.54 0.25
C GLY A 27 -6.60 26.09 0.38
N LEU A 28 -7.04 25.72 1.59
CA LEU A 28 -8.39 25.24 1.88
C LEU A 28 -9.29 26.33 2.49
N PRO A 29 -10.62 26.30 2.27
CA PRO A 29 -11.56 27.20 2.94
C PRO A 29 -11.54 27.01 4.46
N GLU A 30 -11.09 28.02 5.22
CA GLU A 30 -10.83 27.91 6.66
C GLU A 30 -12.06 27.43 7.47
N ALA A 31 -13.23 28.01 7.20
CA ALA A 31 -14.46 27.67 7.93
C ALA A 31 -14.90 26.21 7.69
N GLN A 32 -14.84 25.74 6.44
CA GLN A 32 -15.20 24.36 6.10
C GLN A 32 -14.17 23.37 6.66
N PHE A 33 -12.89 23.72 6.60
CA PHE A 33 -11.81 22.92 7.18
C PHE A 33 -11.99 22.76 8.70
N ALA A 34 -12.18 23.87 9.41
CA ALA A 34 -12.38 23.86 10.87
C ALA A 34 -13.60 23.04 11.26
N ARG A 35 -14.73 23.21 10.57
CA ARG A 35 -15.95 22.42 10.80
C ARG A 35 -15.72 20.93 10.59
N THR A 36 -15.04 20.55 9.50
CA THR A 36 -14.71 19.15 9.22
C THR A 36 -13.90 18.52 10.35
N VAL A 37 -12.90 19.25 10.87
CA VAL A 37 -12.08 18.76 11.99
C VAL A 37 -12.88 18.69 13.29
N GLN A 38 -13.77 19.66 13.55
CA GLN A 38 -14.66 19.65 14.71
C GLN A 38 -15.63 18.45 14.67
N ASP A 39 -16.28 18.24 13.53
CA ASP A 39 -17.22 17.13 13.32
C ASP A 39 -16.50 15.78 13.51
N TYR A 40 -15.29 15.63 12.95
CA TYR A 40 -14.46 14.44 13.17
C TYR A 40 -14.06 14.25 14.64
N ASN A 41 -13.63 15.31 15.32
CA ASN A 41 -13.24 15.24 16.73
C ASN A 41 -14.42 14.84 17.63
N ALA A 42 -15.62 15.37 17.36
CA ALA A 42 -16.84 15.06 18.10
C ALA A 42 -17.30 13.60 17.89
N ALA A 43 -17.05 13.05 16.70
CA ALA A 43 -17.37 11.67 16.34
C ALA A 43 -16.43 10.64 16.98
N CYS A 44 -15.20 11.03 17.38
CA CYS A 44 -14.21 10.10 17.93
C CYS A 44 -14.66 9.46 19.25
N ARG A 45 -14.57 8.12 19.31
CA ARG A 45 -14.72 7.27 20.49
C ARG A 45 -13.37 6.64 20.77
N VAL A 46 -12.63 7.24 21.70
CA VAL A 46 -11.28 6.79 22.04
C VAL A 46 -11.37 5.66 23.06
N GLY A 47 -10.86 4.49 22.67
CA GLY A 47 -10.65 3.35 23.57
C GLY A 47 -9.16 3.19 23.94
N THR A 48 -8.70 1.94 23.94
CA THR A 48 -7.30 1.54 24.14
C THR A 48 -6.50 1.67 22.84
N PHE A 49 -5.92 2.84 22.61
CA PHE A 49 -5.12 3.10 21.41
C PHE A 49 -3.87 2.22 21.31
N ASP A 50 -3.74 1.49 20.20
CA ASP A 50 -2.52 0.80 19.77
C ASP A 50 -2.25 1.10 18.29
N HIS A 51 -1.17 1.80 18.00
CA HIS A 51 -0.80 2.16 16.63
C HIS A 51 -0.30 0.99 15.76
N THR A 52 -0.04 -0.18 16.35
CA THR A 52 0.57 -1.34 15.67
C THR A 52 -0.42 -2.47 15.39
N ALA A 53 -1.58 -2.44 16.05
CA ALA A 53 -2.64 -3.43 15.91
C ALA A 53 -3.98 -2.75 15.69
N LEU A 54 -4.97 -3.51 15.22
CA LEU A 54 -6.35 -3.04 15.16
C LEU A 54 -6.83 -2.75 16.59
N ASP A 55 -7.02 -1.48 16.92
CA ASP A 55 -7.50 -1.02 18.22
C ASP A 55 -9.03 -0.85 18.27
N ASP A 56 -9.59 -0.49 19.42
CA ASP A 56 -11.02 -0.23 19.64
C ASP A 56 -11.40 1.25 19.46
N CYS A 57 -10.47 2.10 18.98
CA CYS A 57 -10.71 3.53 18.77
C CYS A 57 -11.45 3.76 17.44
N HIS A 58 -12.70 4.23 17.49
CA HIS A 58 -13.55 4.37 16.31
C HIS A 58 -14.27 5.73 16.23
N THR A 59 -15.05 5.95 15.18
CA THR A 59 -15.93 7.12 15.05
C THR A 59 -17.39 6.71 14.95
N ASP A 60 -18.28 7.41 15.64
CA ASP A 60 -19.73 7.29 15.48
C ASP A 60 -20.30 8.43 14.63
N GLY A 61 -21.31 8.15 13.81
CA GLY A 61 -22.06 9.18 13.07
C GLY A 61 -21.34 9.76 11.85
N LEU A 62 -20.22 9.17 11.40
CA LEU A 62 -19.54 9.51 10.15
C LEU A 62 -19.73 8.42 9.09
N ALA A 63 -19.77 8.83 7.82
CA ALA A 63 -19.80 7.95 6.67
C ALA A 63 -18.71 8.33 5.65
N PRO A 64 -17.73 7.45 5.35
CA PRO A 64 -17.48 6.16 6.01
C PRO A 64 -16.97 6.33 7.44
N ALA A 65 -17.29 5.37 8.31
CA ALA A 65 -16.77 5.35 9.66
C ALA A 65 -15.27 5.01 9.66
N LYS A 66 -14.49 5.67 10.50
CA LYS A 66 -13.16 5.23 10.88
C LYS A 66 -13.30 4.21 12.01
N THR A 67 -13.08 2.94 11.69
CA THR A 67 -13.37 1.83 12.61
C THR A 67 -12.24 1.52 13.59
N HIS A 68 -11.03 2.04 13.34
CA HIS A 68 -9.82 1.84 14.16
C HIS A 68 -8.93 3.09 14.10
N TRP A 69 -8.10 3.28 15.13
CA TRP A 69 -7.14 4.37 15.33
C TRP A 69 -7.75 5.77 15.35
N ALA A 70 -9.06 5.89 15.61
CA ALA A 70 -9.75 7.18 15.65
C ALA A 70 -9.35 7.96 16.89
N ARG A 71 -8.66 9.08 16.69
CA ARG A 71 -8.32 10.01 17.77
C ARG A 71 -8.61 11.44 17.34
N PRO A 72 -9.04 12.30 18.27
CA PRO A 72 -9.17 13.72 18.00
C PRO A 72 -7.88 14.37 17.49
N LEU A 73 -8.05 15.27 16.53
CA LEU A 73 -7.06 16.20 16.00
C LEU A 73 -7.13 17.51 16.80
N ASP A 74 -6.57 17.50 18.01
CA ASP A 74 -6.75 18.54 19.04
C ASP A 74 -5.43 19.07 19.62
N GLN A 75 -4.29 18.53 19.18
CA GLN A 75 -2.97 18.87 19.72
C GLN A 75 -2.06 19.36 18.59
N ALA A 76 -1.65 20.62 18.71
CA ALA A 76 -0.62 21.24 17.89
C ALA A 76 0.78 20.63 18.15
N PRO A 77 1.73 20.75 17.20
CA PRO A 77 1.53 21.28 15.85
C PRO A 77 0.68 20.34 14.99
N PHE A 78 -0.15 20.94 14.14
CA PHE A 78 -0.96 20.26 13.14
C PHE A 78 -0.16 20.06 11.86
N TYR A 79 -0.48 18.97 11.15
CA TYR A 79 0.19 18.58 9.92
C TYR A 79 -0.83 18.30 8.82
N GLY A 80 -0.52 18.73 7.60
CA GLY A 80 -1.34 18.47 6.42
C GLY A 80 -0.46 18.02 5.25
N TYR A 81 -0.92 17.01 4.51
CA TYR A 81 -0.21 16.47 3.36
C TYR A 81 -1.13 16.55 2.14
N ALA A 82 -0.70 17.28 1.11
CA ALA A 82 -1.41 17.31 -0.16
C ALA A 82 -1.18 15.97 -0.89
N LEU A 83 -2.26 15.22 -1.10
CA LEU A 83 -2.21 13.95 -1.81
C LEU A 83 -2.76 14.12 -3.22
N ARG A 84 -2.16 13.40 -4.17
CA ARG A 84 -2.66 13.27 -5.54
C ARG A 84 -2.64 11.79 -5.92
N PRO A 85 -3.63 11.28 -6.68
CA PRO A 85 -3.56 9.94 -7.22
C PRO A 85 -2.29 9.78 -8.08
N GLY A 86 -1.52 8.74 -7.82
CA GLY A 86 -0.40 8.30 -8.64
C GLY A 86 -0.69 6.92 -9.21
N ILE A 87 -0.17 6.64 -10.40
CA ILE A 87 -0.22 5.28 -10.96
C ILE A 87 0.81 4.44 -10.21
N THR A 88 0.34 3.49 -9.40
CA THR A 88 1.23 2.62 -8.60
C THR A 88 1.69 1.39 -9.37
N PHE A 89 0.84 0.82 -10.24
CA PHE A 89 1.16 -0.37 -11.03
C PHE A 89 0.28 -0.48 -12.27
N THR A 90 0.69 -1.32 -13.21
CA THR A 90 -0.01 -1.63 -14.46
C THR A 90 -0.68 -3.01 -14.41
N TYR A 91 -1.88 -3.14 -14.97
CA TYR A 91 -2.63 -4.41 -15.00
C TYR A 91 -2.32 -5.26 -16.23
N LEU A 92 -1.79 -4.67 -17.31
CA LEU A 92 -1.44 -5.41 -18.51
C LEU A 92 -0.02 -5.96 -18.38
N GLY A 93 0.15 -7.21 -18.74
CA GLY A 93 1.44 -7.90 -18.70
C GLY A 93 1.48 -9.05 -19.71
N LEU A 94 2.61 -9.74 -19.75
CA LEU A 94 2.79 -10.93 -20.57
C LEU A 94 1.96 -12.07 -20.02
N LYS A 95 1.22 -12.76 -20.90
CA LYS A 95 0.50 -13.99 -20.54
C LYS A 95 1.52 -15.05 -20.11
N VAL A 96 1.31 -15.66 -18.95
CA VAL A 96 2.12 -16.79 -18.49
C VAL A 96 1.26 -17.96 -17.99
N ASN A 97 1.89 -19.13 -17.84
CA ASN A 97 1.35 -20.26 -17.09
C ASN A 97 1.89 -20.29 -15.64
N ASP A 98 1.53 -21.32 -14.91
CA ASP A 98 1.97 -21.61 -13.53
C ASP A 98 3.50 -21.84 -13.41
N ARG A 99 4.19 -22.10 -14.53
CA ARG A 99 5.66 -22.20 -14.62
C ARG A 99 6.33 -20.89 -15.03
N ALA A 100 5.61 -19.77 -15.02
CA ALA A 100 6.11 -18.46 -15.39
C ALA A 100 6.60 -18.34 -16.86
N GLN A 101 6.24 -19.29 -17.74
CA GLN A 101 6.64 -19.27 -19.15
C GLN A 101 5.82 -18.23 -19.91
N VAL A 102 6.45 -17.40 -20.72
CA VAL A 102 5.75 -16.44 -21.58
C VAL A 102 5.01 -17.17 -22.71
N HIS A 103 3.76 -16.80 -22.96
CA HIS A 103 3.00 -17.35 -24.09
C HIS A 103 3.13 -16.49 -25.35
N PHE A 104 3.50 -17.11 -26.46
CA PHE A 104 3.47 -16.52 -27.80
C PHE A 104 2.43 -17.25 -28.65
N GLY A 105 1.43 -16.54 -29.18
CA GLY A 105 0.36 -17.15 -29.97
C GLY A 105 -0.36 -18.29 -29.22
N GLY A 106 -0.52 -18.16 -27.90
CA GLY A 106 -1.13 -19.18 -27.04
C GLY A 106 -0.20 -20.32 -26.60
N LYS A 107 1.01 -20.43 -27.16
CA LYS A 107 1.98 -21.49 -26.82
C LYS A 107 3.02 -21.01 -25.80
N PRO A 108 3.34 -21.79 -24.76
CA PRO A 108 4.38 -21.42 -23.80
C PRO A 108 5.76 -21.44 -24.46
N SER A 109 6.60 -20.47 -24.13
CA SER A 109 7.99 -20.40 -24.54
C SER A 109 8.82 -21.49 -23.85
N GLY A 110 9.76 -22.08 -24.60
CA GLY A 110 10.69 -23.07 -24.08
C GLY A 110 11.81 -22.48 -23.21
N ASN A 111 12.06 -21.17 -23.29
CA ASN A 111 13.23 -20.54 -22.66
C ASN A 111 13.02 -19.08 -22.18
N LEU A 112 11.81 -18.55 -22.28
CA LEU A 112 11.49 -17.20 -21.79
C LEU A 112 10.52 -17.27 -20.60
N PHE A 113 10.96 -16.71 -19.48
CA PHE A 113 10.23 -16.67 -18.22
C PHE A 113 10.16 -15.23 -17.71
N VAL A 114 9.07 -14.87 -17.04
CA VAL A 114 8.90 -13.53 -16.46
C VAL A 114 8.22 -13.61 -15.10
N ALA A 115 8.54 -12.65 -14.24
CA ALA A 115 8.01 -12.56 -12.89
C ALA A 115 7.73 -11.10 -12.51
N GLY A 116 7.02 -10.91 -11.40
CA GLY A 116 6.71 -9.58 -10.88
C GLY A 116 5.68 -8.85 -11.74
N GLU A 117 5.81 -7.52 -11.81
CA GLU A 117 4.80 -6.67 -12.45
C GLU A 117 4.58 -7.00 -13.94
N MET A 118 5.62 -7.45 -14.64
CA MET A 118 5.54 -7.85 -16.06
C MET A 118 4.51 -8.95 -16.35
N MET A 119 4.05 -9.69 -15.34
CA MET A 119 3.03 -10.73 -15.47
C MET A 119 1.91 -10.63 -14.42
N ALA A 120 1.87 -9.56 -13.63
CA ALA A 120 0.93 -9.41 -12.52
C ALA A 120 -0.54 -9.45 -12.98
N GLY A 121 -0.83 -9.03 -14.21
CA GLY A 121 -2.17 -9.15 -14.83
C GLY A 121 -2.72 -10.57 -14.96
N ASN A 122 -1.88 -11.60 -14.86
CA ASN A 122 -2.34 -13.00 -14.84
C ASN A 122 -2.95 -13.40 -13.50
N VAL A 123 -2.67 -12.64 -12.43
CA VAL A 123 -3.12 -12.88 -11.06
C VAL A 123 -4.18 -11.86 -10.67
N LEU A 124 -3.96 -10.58 -11.01
CA LEU A 124 -4.83 -9.47 -10.67
C LEU A 124 -5.83 -9.20 -11.79
N GLY A 125 -7.02 -9.79 -11.69
CA GLY A 125 -8.09 -9.59 -12.68
C GLY A 125 -8.80 -8.24 -12.57
N LYS A 126 -9.10 -7.78 -11.35
CA LYS A 126 -9.70 -6.47 -11.04
C LYS A 126 -9.31 -6.04 -9.63
N GLY A 127 -9.00 -4.75 -9.46
CA GLY A 127 -8.66 -4.19 -8.16
C GLY A 127 -7.29 -4.63 -7.63
N TYR A 128 -6.93 -4.09 -6.48
CA TYR A 128 -5.63 -4.31 -5.85
C TYR A 128 -5.81 -4.71 -4.40
N THR A 129 -5.15 -5.79 -3.99
CA THR A 129 -4.97 -6.14 -2.59
C THR A 129 -3.62 -5.65 -2.12
N ALA A 130 -3.59 -4.80 -1.10
CA ALA A 130 -2.33 -4.25 -0.58
C ALA A 130 -1.32 -5.37 -0.25
N GLY A 131 -0.07 -5.20 -0.68
CA GLY A 131 1.01 -6.16 -0.47
C GLY A 131 1.13 -7.26 -1.53
N VAL A 132 0.12 -7.48 -2.38
CA VAL A 132 0.12 -8.58 -3.35
C VAL A 132 1.25 -8.50 -4.38
N GLY A 133 1.71 -7.28 -4.72
CA GLY A 133 2.83 -7.10 -5.65
C GLY A 133 4.12 -7.77 -5.15
N MET A 134 4.39 -7.70 -3.84
CA MET A 134 5.53 -8.39 -3.23
C MET A 134 5.34 -9.91 -3.29
N SER A 135 4.14 -10.41 -2.99
CA SER A 135 3.83 -11.84 -3.07
C SER A 135 4.00 -12.38 -4.49
N ILE A 136 3.51 -11.67 -5.51
CA ILE A 136 3.69 -12.03 -6.93
C ILE A 136 5.17 -12.05 -7.28
N GLY A 137 5.91 -10.98 -6.95
CA GLY A 137 7.34 -10.87 -7.21
C GLY A 137 8.14 -12.01 -6.57
N THR A 138 7.88 -12.34 -5.30
CA THR A 138 8.59 -13.40 -4.58
C THR A 138 8.24 -14.79 -5.12
N ALA A 139 6.94 -15.11 -5.24
CA ALA A 139 6.51 -16.44 -5.66
C ALA A 139 6.91 -16.73 -7.11
N PHE A 140 6.55 -15.83 -8.05
CA PHE A 140 6.89 -16.04 -9.45
C PHE A 140 8.35 -15.77 -9.76
N GLY A 141 9.04 -14.93 -8.98
CA GLY A 141 10.49 -14.76 -9.08
C GLY A 141 11.22 -16.08 -8.79
N ARG A 142 10.82 -16.78 -7.73
CA ARG A 142 11.34 -18.12 -7.42
C ARG A 142 11.01 -19.12 -8.53
N ILE A 143 9.76 -19.17 -9.00
CA ILE A 143 9.33 -20.10 -10.06
C ILE A 143 10.11 -19.85 -11.35
N ALA A 144 10.13 -18.60 -11.84
CA ALA A 144 10.84 -18.22 -13.06
C ALA A 144 12.33 -18.54 -12.97
N GLY A 145 12.96 -18.24 -11.84
CA GLY A 145 14.37 -18.56 -11.60
C GLY A 145 14.66 -20.06 -11.63
N THR A 146 13.85 -20.88 -10.95
CA THR A 146 13.98 -22.34 -10.97
C THR A 146 13.79 -22.91 -12.37
N GLN A 147 12.77 -22.46 -13.10
CA GLN A 147 12.50 -22.96 -14.46
C GLN A 147 13.59 -22.54 -15.46
N ALA A 148 14.09 -21.30 -15.35
CA ALA A 148 15.20 -20.83 -16.17
C ALA A 148 16.47 -21.67 -15.92
N ALA A 149 16.80 -21.98 -14.66
CA ALA A 149 17.94 -22.83 -14.32
C ALA A 149 17.80 -24.24 -14.91
N LEU A 150 16.62 -24.86 -14.79
CA LEU A 150 16.34 -26.18 -15.37
C LEU A 150 16.53 -26.19 -16.89
N VAL A 151 15.99 -25.19 -17.60
CA VAL A 151 16.15 -25.08 -19.06
C VAL A 151 17.59 -24.83 -19.47
N ALA A 152 18.36 -24.11 -18.66
CA ALA A 152 19.79 -23.90 -18.89
C ALA A 152 20.65 -25.14 -18.60
N GLY A 153 20.07 -26.26 -18.16
CA GLY A 153 20.81 -27.47 -17.79
C GLY A 153 21.52 -27.37 -16.44
N ILE A 154 21.18 -26.37 -15.63
CA ILE A 154 21.70 -26.20 -14.27
C ILE A 154 20.86 -27.11 -13.36
N ASN A 155 21.24 -28.38 -13.26
CA ASN A 155 20.64 -29.31 -12.30
C ASN A 155 20.97 -28.83 -10.87
N THR A 156 19.94 -28.57 -10.08
CA THR A 156 20.07 -28.14 -8.67
C THR A 156 20.66 -29.26 -7.81
N GLY A 157 21.98 -29.33 -7.77
CA GLY A 157 22.75 -29.92 -6.67
C GLY A 157 22.94 -28.93 -5.51
N ALA A 158 21.99 -28.04 -5.27
CA ALA A 158 22.03 -27.15 -4.11
C ALA A 158 21.59 -27.95 -2.88
N VAL A 159 22.57 -28.62 -2.25
CA VAL A 159 22.44 -29.14 -0.90
C VAL A 159 21.98 -27.97 -0.03
N HIS A 160 20.77 -28.06 0.52
CA HIS A 160 20.34 -27.13 1.55
C HIS A 160 21.36 -27.26 2.68
N ALA A 161 22.12 -26.20 2.96
CA ALA A 161 22.88 -26.12 4.18
C ALA A 161 21.86 -26.15 5.33
N GLU A 162 21.81 -27.28 6.04
CA GLU A 162 21.11 -27.37 7.32
C GLU A 162 21.70 -26.34 8.28
N ALA A 163 20.82 -25.74 9.07
CA ALA A 163 21.07 -24.63 9.99
C ALA A 163 22.04 -24.98 11.12
#